data_AF-A0A4P5UNH4-F1
#
_entry.id   AF-A0A4P5UNH4-F1
#
_cell.length_a   1.000
_cell.length_b   1.000
_cell.length_c   1.000
_cell.angle_alpha   90.00
_cell.angle_beta   90.00
_cell.angle_gamma   90.00
#
_symmetry.space_group_name_H-M   'P 1'
#
loop_
_entity.id
_entity.type
_entity.pdbx_description
1 polymer ?
#
loop_
_entity_poly.entity_id
_entity_poly.type
_entity_poly.pdbx_seq_one_letter_code
_entity_poly.pdbx_strand_id
1 'polypeptide(L)'
;MIEPAVTTKENERHMGMKMSRWDKLGAFNDRWTQGERRNSRPTWNILSGISEACGNPLNFSRAEDVFNHIALHNQQFKGMSYALLEEYQGLKLGKASEPEAKTVVYESHVLKPQV
;
A
#
# COMPACT_ATOMS: atom_id res chain seq x y z
N MET A 1 0.19 -3.93 9.17
CA MET A 1 -0.33 -3.73 7.80
C MET A 1 -1.00 -5.03 7.38
N ILE A 2 -2.27 -5.02 6.97
CA ILE A 2 -2.97 -6.25 6.57
C ILE A 2 -2.59 -6.51 5.11
N GLU A 3 -1.79 -7.54 4.87
CA GLU A 3 -1.41 -7.97 3.52
C GLU A 3 -2.24 -9.21 3.12
N PRO A 4 -2.64 -9.35 1.84
CA PRO A 4 -3.34 -10.54 1.39
C PRO A 4 -2.44 -11.76 1.50
N ALA A 5 -2.95 -12.84 2.08
CA ALA A 5 -2.22 -14.11 2.23
C ALA A 5 -1.84 -14.76 0.88
N VAL A 6 -2.55 -14.41 -0.20
CA VAL A 6 -2.29 -14.89 -1.55
C VAL A 6 -2.28 -13.71 -2.51
N THR A 7 -1.28 -13.65 -3.39
CA THR A 7 -1.19 -12.66 -4.46
C THR A 7 -2.43 -12.71 -5.37
N THR A 8 -3.10 -11.58 -5.52
CA THR A 8 -4.18 -11.38 -6.49
C THR A 8 -3.62 -11.08 -7.88
N LYS A 9 -4.38 -11.32 -8.94
CA LYS A 9 -3.98 -10.96 -10.33
C LYS A 9 -3.57 -9.49 -10.49
N GLU A 10 -4.20 -8.58 -9.73
CA GLU A 10 -3.87 -7.15 -9.80
C GLU A 10 -2.54 -6.81 -9.13
N ASN A 11 -2.28 -7.41 -7.96
CA ASN A 11 -1.11 -7.11 -7.15
C ASN A 11 0.16 -7.80 -7.66
N GLU A 12 0.04 -8.89 -8.42
CA GLU A 12 1.17 -9.71 -8.89
C GLU A 12 2.30 -8.88 -9.54
N ARG A 13 1.93 -7.90 -10.37
CA ARG A 13 2.89 -7.01 -11.04
C ARG A 13 3.66 -6.09 -10.08
N HIS A 14 3.12 -5.79 -8.90
CA HIS A 14 3.72 -4.89 -7.91
C HIS A 14 4.46 -5.65 -6.80
N MET A 15 4.28 -6.96 -6.69
CA MET A 15 4.87 -7.73 -5.59
C MET A 15 6.40 -7.77 -5.65
N GLY A 16 7.02 -7.49 -6.82
CA GLY A 16 8.47 -7.32 -6.92
C GLY A 16 9.20 -8.48 -6.23
N MET A 17 10.24 -8.21 -5.43
CA MET A 17 11.01 -9.23 -4.68
C MET A 17 10.29 -9.82 -3.45
N LYS A 18 9.06 -9.41 -3.14
CA LYS A 18 8.29 -10.01 -2.04
C LYS A 18 7.82 -11.43 -2.35
N MET A 19 7.71 -11.80 -3.64
CA MET A 19 7.43 -13.18 -4.05
C MET A 19 8.71 -14.02 -3.98
N SER A 20 8.55 -15.29 -3.60
CA SER A 20 9.66 -16.22 -3.60
C SER A 20 10.27 -16.33 -5.02
N ARG A 21 11.58 -16.61 -5.12
CA ARG A 21 12.21 -16.87 -6.43
C ARG A 21 11.54 -18.01 -7.17
N TRP A 22 11.06 -18.96 -6.39
CA TRP A 22 10.26 -20.08 -6.84
C TRP A 22 9.01 -19.54 -7.57
N ASP A 23 8.16 -18.76 -6.90
CA ASP A 23 6.91 -18.25 -7.49
C ASP A 23 7.12 -17.42 -8.77
N LYS A 24 8.27 -16.77 -8.92
CA LYS A 24 8.60 -15.93 -10.09
C LYS A 24 9.14 -16.69 -11.29
N LEU A 25 9.92 -17.74 -11.05
CA LEU A 25 10.76 -18.38 -12.07
C LEU A 25 10.19 -19.71 -12.56
N GLY A 26 9.04 -20.15 -12.07
CA GLY A 26 8.45 -21.38 -12.55
C GLY A 26 8.00 -21.25 -14.01
N ALA A 27 8.25 -22.31 -14.76
CA ALA A 27 7.88 -22.44 -16.15
C ALA A 27 6.38 -22.74 -16.32
N PHE A 28 5.88 -22.66 -17.56
CA PHE A 28 4.46 -22.93 -17.84
C PHE A 28 4.03 -24.36 -17.47
N ASN A 29 4.95 -25.32 -17.44
CA ASN A 29 4.70 -26.72 -17.10
C ASN A 29 4.88 -27.03 -15.61
N ASP A 30 5.25 -26.04 -14.79
CA ASP A 30 5.42 -26.22 -13.35
C ASP A 30 4.07 -26.24 -12.62
N ARG A 31 3.67 -27.40 -12.08
CA ARG A 31 2.37 -27.55 -11.39
C ARG A 31 2.15 -26.56 -10.24
N TRP A 32 3.21 -26.13 -9.59
CA TRP A 32 3.19 -25.29 -8.40
C TRP A 32 3.02 -23.80 -8.71
N THR A 33 3.26 -23.35 -9.95
CA THR A 33 2.91 -21.99 -10.42
C THR A 33 1.47 -21.88 -10.93
N GLN A 34 0.80 -23.01 -11.16
CA GLN A 34 -0.57 -23.09 -11.71
C GLN A 34 -1.68 -22.88 -10.66
N GLY A 35 -1.35 -22.38 -9.47
CA GLY A 35 -2.32 -22.10 -8.42
C GLY A 35 -3.30 -20.99 -8.82
N GLU A 36 -4.57 -21.11 -8.45
CA GLU A 36 -5.58 -20.11 -8.79
C GLU A 36 -5.24 -18.74 -8.16
N ARG A 37 -5.05 -17.74 -9.02
CA ARG A 37 -4.93 -16.34 -8.62
C ARG A 37 -6.30 -15.70 -8.64
N ARG A 38 -6.76 -15.23 -7.48
CA ARG A 38 -8.04 -14.53 -7.37
C ARG A 38 -7.98 -13.23 -8.16
N ASN A 39 -9.01 -13.00 -8.98
CA ASN A 39 -9.23 -11.74 -9.66
C ASN A 39 -9.95 -10.77 -8.72
N SER A 40 -9.20 -10.20 -7.77
CA SER A 40 -9.72 -9.28 -6.78
C SER A 40 -9.06 -7.93 -6.95
N ARG A 41 -9.88 -6.88 -6.97
CA ARG A 41 -9.43 -5.49 -7.05
C ARG A 41 -9.60 -4.78 -5.71
N PRO A 42 -8.78 -3.76 -5.40
CA PRO A 42 -8.96 -2.99 -4.18
C PRO A 42 -10.28 -2.22 -4.25
N THR A 43 -10.92 -2.06 -3.09
CA THR A 43 -12.26 -1.47 -2.99
C THR A 43 -12.36 -0.09 -3.64
N TRP A 44 -11.34 0.76 -3.50
CA TRP A 44 -11.33 2.09 -4.11
C TRP A 44 -11.41 2.03 -5.65
N ASN A 45 -10.76 1.05 -6.29
CA ASN A 45 -10.78 0.89 -7.75
C ASN A 45 -12.17 0.45 -8.22
N ILE A 46 -12.82 -0.44 -7.47
CA ILE A 46 -14.20 -0.86 -7.72
C ILE A 46 -15.15 0.34 -7.60
N LEU A 47 -15.01 1.14 -6.54
CA LEU A 47 -15.83 2.33 -6.32
C LEU A 47 -15.61 3.39 -7.40
N SER A 48 -14.38 3.61 -7.84
CA SER A 48 -14.08 4.50 -8.98
C SER A 48 -14.81 4.05 -10.24
N GLY A 49 -14.77 2.75 -10.57
CA GLY A 49 -15.48 2.21 -11.73
C GLY A 49 -17.01 2.32 -11.63
N ILE A 50 -17.58 2.14 -10.43
CA ILE A 50 -19.01 2.38 -10.21
C ILE A 50 -19.34 3.86 -10.41
N SER A 51 -18.52 4.77 -9.87
CA SER A 51 -18.72 6.22 -10.00
C SER A 51 -18.65 6.67 -11.46
N GLU A 52 -17.72 6.11 -12.23
CA GLU A 52 -17.61 6.31 -13.68
C GLU A 52 -18.89 5.85 -14.41
N ALA A 53 -19.41 4.66 -14.08
CA ALA A 53 -20.67 4.16 -14.64
C ALA A 53 -21.88 5.03 -14.25
N CYS A 54 -21.84 5.72 -13.11
CA CYS A 54 -22.85 6.68 -12.67
C CYS A 54 -22.68 8.09 -13.27
N GLY A 55 -21.70 8.31 -14.16
CA GLY A 55 -21.49 9.60 -14.84
C GLY A 55 -20.64 10.61 -14.07
N ASN A 56 -19.99 10.20 -12.96
CA ASN A 56 -19.04 11.04 -12.23
C ASN A 56 -17.67 10.33 -12.11
N PRO A 57 -16.82 10.40 -13.14
CA PRO A 57 -15.56 9.65 -13.15
C PRO A 57 -14.59 10.14 -12.07
N LEU A 58 -14.12 9.21 -11.23
CA LEU A 58 -13.07 9.44 -10.22
C LEU A 58 -11.74 8.91 -10.74
N ASN A 59 -10.89 9.82 -11.23
CA ASN A 59 -9.61 9.50 -11.87
C ASN A 59 -8.49 9.24 -10.84
N PHE A 60 -8.55 8.10 -10.16
CA PHE A 60 -7.48 7.63 -9.26
C PHE A 60 -6.63 6.55 -9.94
N SER A 61 -5.31 6.72 -9.94
CA SER A 61 -4.37 5.73 -10.47
C SER A 61 -3.80 4.85 -9.36
N ARG A 62 -3.61 5.42 -8.18
CA ARG A 62 -2.99 4.78 -7.01
C ARG A 62 -3.82 5.03 -5.75
N ALA A 63 -3.61 4.19 -4.74
CA ALA A 63 -4.21 4.41 -3.43
C ALA A 63 -3.77 5.74 -2.79
N GLU A 64 -2.57 6.23 -3.12
CA GLU A 64 -2.08 7.53 -2.66
C GLU A 64 -2.93 8.70 -3.20
N ASP A 65 -3.44 8.60 -4.43
CA ASP A 65 -4.32 9.63 -5.00
C ASP A 65 -5.63 9.75 -4.21
N VAL A 66 -6.17 8.61 -3.79
CA VAL A 66 -7.37 8.55 -2.93
C VAL A 66 -7.08 9.22 -1.59
N PHE A 67 -5.92 8.93 -0.98
CA PHE A 67 -5.54 9.54 0.28
C PHE A 67 -5.31 11.05 0.15
N ASN A 68 -4.65 11.50 -0.92
CA ASN A 68 -4.46 12.92 -1.21
C ASN A 68 -5.81 13.63 -1.40
N HIS A 69 -6.77 12.98 -2.07
CA HIS A 69 -8.13 13.49 -2.20
C HIS A 69 -8.82 13.62 -0.84
N ILE A 70 -8.64 12.66 0.08
CA ILE A 70 -9.15 12.73 1.46
C ILE A 70 -8.49 13.88 2.22
N ALA A 71 -7.16 14.03 2.12
CA ALA A 71 -6.39 15.08 2.79
C ALA A 71 -6.80 16.50 2.36
N LEU A 72 -7.25 16.67 1.11
CA LEU A 72 -7.77 17.94 0.60
C LEU A 72 -9.14 18.31 1.19
N HIS A 73 -10.00 17.32 1.44
CA HIS A 73 -11.39 17.57 1.83
C HIS A 73 -11.64 17.46 3.34
N ASN A 74 -10.79 16.70 4.06
CA ASN A 74 -10.93 16.52 5.50
C ASN A 74 -9.81 17.25 6.24
N GLN A 75 -10.20 18.24 7.04
CA GLN A 75 -9.28 19.08 7.83
C GLN A 75 -8.36 18.27 8.75
N GLN A 76 -8.79 17.11 9.24
CA GLN A 76 -7.97 16.24 10.11
C GLN A 76 -6.79 15.62 9.38
N PHE A 77 -6.88 15.44 8.07
CA PHE A 77 -5.83 14.86 7.23
C PHE A 77 -5.05 15.93 6.45
N LYS A 78 -5.36 17.21 6.68
CA LYS A 78 -4.75 18.32 5.95
C LYS A 78 -3.23 18.31 6.12
N GLY A 79 -2.53 18.34 4.98
CA GLY A 79 -1.07 18.33 4.92
C GLY A 79 -0.43 16.96 5.12
N MET A 80 -1.20 15.89 5.31
CA MET A 80 -0.66 14.53 5.38
C MET A 80 -0.41 13.97 3.98
N SER A 81 0.65 13.17 3.85
CA SER A 81 0.97 12.40 2.65
C SER A 81 1.54 11.04 3.06
N TYR A 82 1.57 10.07 2.13
CA TYR A 82 2.19 8.77 2.39
C TYR A 82 3.69 8.90 2.70
N ALA A 83 4.40 9.80 2.01
CA ALA A 83 5.81 10.09 2.29
C ALA A 83 6.04 10.55 3.73
N LEU A 84 5.18 11.46 4.24
CA LEU A 84 5.29 11.91 5.63
C LEU A 84 4.92 10.80 6.63
N LEU A 85 3.88 10.02 6.34
CA LEU A 85 3.49 8.89 7.19
C LEU A 85 4.58 7.83 7.27
N GLU A 86 5.28 7.57 6.16
CA GLU A 86 6.43 6.66 6.12
C GLU A 86 7.62 7.22 6.90
N GLU A 87 7.96 8.49 6.69
CA GLU A 87 9.10 9.14 7.34
C GLU A 87 8.98 9.21 8.87
N TYR A 88 7.78 9.51 9.37
CA TYR A 88 7.50 9.67 10.80
C TYR A 88 6.82 8.44 11.43
N GLN A 89 6.60 7.37 10.65
CA GLN A 89 5.96 6.12 11.08
C GLN A 89 4.56 6.31 11.65
N GLY A 90 3.88 7.36 11.19
CA GLY A 90 2.59 7.81 11.70
C GLY A 90 2.59 9.31 11.97
N LEU A 91 1.39 9.89 12.00
CA LEU A 91 1.17 11.28 12.33
C LEU A 91 -0.08 11.42 13.19
N LYS A 92 -0.07 12.39 14.10
CA LYS A 92 -1.27 12.79 14.83
C LYS A 92 -2.21 13.57 13.91
N LEU A 93 -3.49 13.23 13.93
CA LEU A 93 -4.53 13.91 13.15
C LEU A 93 -4.52 15.43 13.41
N GLY A 94 -4.58 16.21 12.35
CA GLY A 94 -4.55 17.68 12.37
C GLY A 94 -3.19 18.30 12.66
N LYS A 95 -2.12 17.51 12.86
CA LYS A 95 -0.78 18.00 13.21
C LYS A 95 0.30 17.60 12.19
N ALA A 96 -0.03 17.56 10.91
CA ALA A 96 0.94 17.19 9.87
C ALA A 96 2.17 18.11 9.80
N SER A 97 2.03 19.38 10.19
CA SER A 97 3.12 20.36 10.26
C SER A 97 4.01 20.24 11.50
N GLU A 98 3.56 19.51 12.53
CA GLU A 98 4.28 19.30 13.79
C GLU A 98 4.40 17.79 14.07
N PRO A 99 5.17 17.06 13.25
CA PRO A 99 5.35 15.63 13.43
C PRO A 99 6.07 15.33 14.75
N GLU A 100 5.72 14.20 15.37
CA GLU A 100 6.42 13.71 16.56
C GLU A 100 7.86 13.33 16.21
N ALA A 101 8.75 13.40 17.20
CA ALA A 101 10.16 13.07 16.99
C ALA A 101 10.30 11.60 16.57
N LYS A 102 11.16 11.37 15.57
CA LYS A 102 11.43 10.01 15.07
C LYS A 102 11.91 9.14 16.22
N THR A 103 11.20 8.04 16.47
CA THR A 103 11.67 7.02 17.40
C THR A 103 12.81 6.24 16.74
N VAL A 104 13.84 5.92 17.52
CA VAL A 104 14.93 5.06 17.02
C VAL A 104 14.37 3.66 16.80
N VAL A 105 14.26 3.24 15.54
CA VAL A 105 13.90 1.87 15.20
C VAL A 105 15.10 0.98 15.50
N TYR A 106 14.89 -0.04 16.32
CA TYR A 106 15.93 -1.03 16.56
C TYR A 106 16.16 -1.87 15.29
N GLU A 107 17.31 -1.71 14.66
CA GLU A 107 17.77 -2.56 13.58
C GLU A 107 18.81 -3.55 14.11
N SER A 108 18.43 -4.82 14.24
CA SER A 108 19.25 -5.87 14.87
C SER A 108 20.64 -6.08 14.25
N HIS A 109 20.79 -5.71 12.98
CA HIS A 109 22.04 -5.88 12.23
C HIS A 109 22.93 -4.63 12.26
N VAL A 110 22.42 -3.51 12.76
CA VAL A 110 23.13 -2.21 12.83
C VAL A 110 23.44 -1.86 14.29
N LEU A 111 22.50 -2.15 15.20
CA LEU A 111 22.61 -1.82 16.61
C LEU A 111 22.99 -3.05 17.42
N LYS A 112 24.19 -3.03 18.00
CA LYS A 112 24.60 -4.04 18.97
C LYS A 112 23.68 -3.96 20.21
N PRO A 113 23.24 -5.09 20.76
CA PRO A 113 22.60 -5.11 22.07
C PRO A 113 23.54 -4.45 23.07
N GLN A 114 23.09 -3.39 23.74
CA GLN A 114 23.81 -2.86 24.88
C GLN A 114 23.48 -3.78 26.06
N VAL A 115 24.49 -4.51 26.53
CA VAL A 115 24.45 -5.28 27.78
C VAL A 115 24.62 -4.33 28.94
#